data_AF-A0A8S3CF57-F1
#
_entry.id   AF-A0A8S3CF57-F1
#
_cell.length_a   1.000
_cell.length_b   1.000
_cell.length_c   1.000
_cell.angle_alpha   90.00
_cell.angle_beta   90.00
_cell.angle_gamma   90.00
#
_symmetry.space_group_name_H-M   'P 1'
#
loop_
_entity.id
_entity.type
_entity.pdbx_description
1 polymer ?
#
loop_
_entity_poly.entity_id
_entity_poly.type
_entity_poly.pdbx_seq_one_letter_code
_entity_poly.pdbx_strand_id
1 'polypeptide(L)'
;MKTKNKTYLTFLCSSCNHNRNRYQTSYFRAWLQYKSDNIFAAGPVVIIPILALISICLILIFSSLYLWSGETHTYSQSLWETFMRTLDPGSAAEDTGGIHRLISAAVTMCGIFIISTLIGALTTGMEGKLAELRKGRTKVVETNHTIILGWSSKIFDIINELVLANENQHNPSIVILAPKDRIEMQEIISQKIDGNKNTKIICRNGDPMSIHDLNILSPNNARSIIILAPLNDNPDVSVIKTILAITNNPQRTKLKFHIVAEIKERNNIEVARIAGADEVVFVHADEIIARIIAQSGRQSGLSIILSMLLSFKYDEIYFKYEPLLVGKTFNDALFLYRTSSVIGLMFADETIKICPSRDTIIHQNDQIIVIAEDDDAINLSSNNTSVTTIFEATISSIQTNNEKQTNIEKNIILGWNSKGSLIAKQLDNYVSEGSELHILTNMDKAKKIITEQLVNELERQKLYLHSGDITNRLDLEKLNL
;
A
#
# COMPACT_ATOMS: atom_id res chain seq x y z
N MET A 1 16.43 72.94 41.37
CA MET A 1 16.17 73.38 39.97
C MET A 1 15.59 72.18 39.24
N LYS A 2 14.27 71.91 39.27
CA LYS A 2 13.16 72.71 38.70
C LYS A 2 13.47 73.14 37.28
N THR A 3 12.93 72.39 36.30
CA THR A 3 12.26 72.80 35.06
C THR A 3 12.57 71.83 33.92
N LYS A 4 11.58 71.60 33.04
CA LYS A 4 11.53 70.69 31.87
C LYS A 4 11.05 69.27 32.15
N ASN A 5 9.75 69.12 32.42
CA ASN A 5 8.95 67.95 32.01
C ASN A 5 7.44 68.17 32.21
N LYS A 6 6.94 69.35 31.82
CA LYS A 6 5.50 69.68 31.92
C LYS A 6 4.84 70.06 30.59
N THR A 7 5.48 69.73 29.46
CA THR A 7 5.00 70.14 28.12
C THR A 7 4.64 68.97 27.18
N TYR A 8 4.61 67.73 27.67
CA TYR A 8 4.26 66.56 26.85
C TYR A 8 2.92 65.88 27.20
N LEU A 9 2.22 66.34 28.23
CA LEU A 9 0.99 65.67 28.73
C LEU A 9 -0.33 66.33 28.35
N THR A 10 -0.31 67.42 27.58
CA THR A 10 -1.55 68.14 27.17
C THR A 10 -1.89 67.98 25.68
N PHE A 11 -1.11 67.23 24.90
CA PHE A 11 -1.35 67.03 23.46
C PHE A 11 -1.99 65.69 23.08
N LEU A 12 -2.30 64.82 24.05
CA LEU A 12 -2.90 63.51 23.80
C LEU A 12 -4.42 63.43 24.06
N CYS A 13 -5.08 64.52 24.41
CA CYS A 13 -6.51 64.49 24.81
C CYS A 13 -7.48 65.25 23.88
N SER A 14 -7.07 65.57 22.64
CA SER A 14 -7.95 66.22 21.65
C SER A 14 -8.10 65.43 20.32
N SER A 15 -7.12 64.60 19.95
CA SER A 15 -7.19 63.83 18.69
C SER A 15 -7.87 62.44 18.81
N CYS A 16 -8.32 62.06 20.02
CA CYS A 16 -8.90 60.73 20.26
C CYS A 16 -10.41 60.65 19.98
N ASN A 17 -11.11 61.77 19.81
CA ASN A 17 -12.57 61.78 19.63
C ASN A 17 -13.04 61.88 18.16
N HIS A 18 -12.13 62.11 17.20
CA HIS A 18 -12.49 62.18 15.78
C HIS A 18 -12.19 60.91 14.97
N ASN A 19 -11.50 59.92 15.56
CA ASN A 19 -11.12 58.68 14.87
C ASN A 19 -11.92 57.42 15.29
N ARG A 20 -12.81 57.49 16.30
CA ARG A 20 -13.64 56.33 16.66
C ARG A 20 -14.65 55.92 15.58
N ASN A 21 -15.15 56.87 14.77
CA ASN A 21 -16.12 56.57 13.70
C ASN A 21 -15.51 55.96 12.42
N ARG A 22 -14.19 56.13 12.18
CA ARG A 22 -13.51 55.51 11.01
C ARG A 22 -13.00 54.09 11.26
N TYR A 23 -12.73 53.71 12.51
CA TYR A 23 -12.33 52.33 12.85
C TYR A 23 -13.52 51.37 12.97
N GLN A 24 -14.71 51.83 13.39
CA GLN A 24 -15.91 50.98 13.47
C GLN A 24 -16.45 50.58 12.09
N THR A 25 -16.34 51.46 11.09
CA THR A 25 -16.79 51.16 9.70
C THR A 25 -15.86 50.17 8.98
N SER A 26 -14.58 50.09 9.36
CA SER A 26 -13.63 49.07 8.88
C SER A 26 -13.88 47.69 9.50
N TYR A 27 -14.17 47.65 10.81
CA TYR A 27 -14.42 46.39 11.51
C TYR A 27 -15.71 45.69 11.03
N PHE A 28 -16.77 46.46 10.77
CA PHE A 28 -18.02 45.90 10.24
C PHE A 28 -17.84 45.29 8.85
N ARG A 29 -17.08 45.94 7.95
CA ARG A 29 -16.78 45.40 6.62
C ARG A 29 -15.92 44.14 6.69
N ALA A 30 -14.89 44.13 7.54
CA ALA A 30 -14.05 42.96 7.74
C ALA A 30 -14.82 41.77 8.35
N TRP A 31 -15.75 42.04 9.28
CA TRP A 31 -16.63 41.01 9.85
C TRP A 31 -17.61 40.44 8.82
N LEU A 32 -18.16 41.29 7.94
CA LEU A 32 -19.00 40.88 6.82
C LEU A 32 -18.23 40.03 5.81
N GLN A 33 -17.01 40.43 5.45
CA GLN A 33 -16.12 39.64 4.58
C GLN A 33 -15.80 38.29 5.23
N TYR A 34 -15.39 38.26 6.50
CA TYR A 34 -15.11 37.02 7.21
C TYR A 34 -16.30 36.06 7.25
N LYS A 35 -17.51 36.55 7.56
CA LYS A 35 -18.71 35.71 7.55
C LYS A 35 -19.07 35.24 6.14
N SER A 36 -18.93 36.11 5.14
CA SER A 36 -19.12 35.79 3.74
C SER A 36 -18.17 34.67 3.31
N ASP A 37 -16.88 34.82 3.57
CA ASP A 37 -15.84 33.84 3.24
C ASP A 37 -16.09 32.50 3.91
N ASN A 38 -16.55 32.49 5.17
CA ASN A 38 -16.85 31.26 5.89
C ASN A 38 -18.12 30.55 5.35
N ILE A 39 -19.12 31.31 4.88
CA ILE A 39 -20.31 30.77 4.19
C ILE A 39 -19.91 30.17 2.83
N PHE A 40 -19.04 30.85 2.09
CA PHE A 40 -18.51 30.32 0.82
C PHE A 40 -17.62 29.09 1.03
N ALA A 41 -16.87 29.04 2.13
CA ALA A 41 -16.04 27.89 2.49
C ALA A 41 -16.84 26.66 2.95
N ALA A 42 -18.05 26.84 3.49
CA ALA A 42 -18.93 25.76 3.95
C ALA A 42 -19.56 24.94 2.80
N GLY A 43 -19.33 25.36 1.55
CA GLY A 43 -19.68 24.61 0.34
C GLY A 43 -21.16 24.70 -0.06
N PRO A 44 -21.55 23.96 -1.12
CA PRO A 44 -22.88 24.07 -1.74
C PRO A 44 -24.06 23.76 -0.80
N VAL A 45 -23.85 22.91 0.21
CA VAL A 45 -24.88 22.56 1.20
C VAL A 45 -25.40 23.78 1.96
N VAL A 46 -24.54 24.79 2.19
CA VAL A 46 -24.92 26.04 2.88
C VAL A 46 -25.35 27.12 1.89
N ILE A 47 -24.78 27.16 0.68
CA ILE A 47 -25.09 28.16 -0.34
C ILE A 47 -26.52 27.99 -0.90
N ILE A 48 -26.95 26.74 -1.16
CA ILE A 48 -28.29 26.44 -1.70
C ILE A 48 -29.44 27.01 -0.84
N PRO A 49 -29.52 26.77 0.49
CA PRO A 49 -30.60 27.31 1.31
C PRO A 49 -30.55 28.84 1.42
N ILE A 50 -29.37 29.46 1.39
CA ILE A 50 -29.23 30.92 1.39
C ILE A 50 -29.77 31.51 0.09
N LEU A 51 -29.43 30.94 -1.07
CA LEU A 51 -29.97 31.35 -2.36
C LEU A 51 -31.49 31.18 -2.42
N ALA A 52 -32.03 30.10 -1.87
CA ALA A 52 -33.47 29.88 -1.77
C ALA A 52 -34.15 30.97 -0.93
N LEU A 53 -33.57 31.35 0.21
CA LEU A 53 -34.10 32.41 1.06
C LEU A 53 -34.03 33.78 0.37
N ILE A 54 -32.92 34.10 -0.30
CA ILE A 54 -32.77 35.34 -1.09
C ILE A 54 -33.82 35.38 -2.21
N SER A 55 -34.03 34.25 -2.91
CA SER A 55 -35.03 34.14 -3.97
C SER A 55 -36.45 34.39 -3.44
N ILE A 56 -36.83 33.77 -2.32
CA ILE A 56 -38.13 34.01 -1.66
C ILE A 56 -38.28 35.49 -1.29
N CYS A 57 -37.27 36.11 -0.68
CA CYS A 57 -37.31 37.53 -0.33
C CYS A 57 -37.48 38.43 -1.56
N LEU A 58 -36.75 38.16 -2.65
CA LEU A 58 -36.86 38.93 -3.89
C LEU A 58 -38.24 38.76 -4.54
N ILE A 59 -38.78 37.53 -4.60
CA ILE A 59 -40.13 37.28 -5.11
C ILE A 59 -41.15 38.11 -4.32
N LEU A 60 -41.12 38.06 -2.98
CA LEU A 60 -42.04 38.84 -2.14
C LEU A 60 -41.93 40.35 -2.38
N ILE A 61 -40.70 40.88 -2.47
CA ILE A 61 -40.44 42.31 -2.71
C ILE A 61 -40.96 42.71 -4.10
N PHE A 62 -40.59 41.98 -5.14
CA PHE A 62 -40.98 42.33 -6.50
C PHE A 62 -42.48 42.16 -6.74
N SER A 63 -43.13 41.15 -6.16
CA SER A 63 -44.59 41.02 -6.23
C SER A 63 -45.32 42.18 -5.53
N SER A 64 -44.77 42.71 -4.44
CA SER A 64 -45.33 43.91 -3.79
C SER A 64 -45.11 45.19 -4.63
N LEU A 65 -43.97 45.32 -5.32
CA LEU A 65 -43.73 46.41 -6.27
C LEU A 65 -44.62 46.30 -7.51
N TYR A 66 -44.92 45.08 -7.94
CA TYR A 66 -45.80 44.79 -9.07
C TYR A 66 -47.22 45.28 -8.77
N LEU A 67 -47.75 44.99 -7.58
CA LEU A 67 -49.05 45.54 -7.11
C LEU A 67 -49.05 47.07 -7.07
N TRP A 68 -47.94 47.69 -6.68
CA TRP A 68 -47.81 49.15 -6.66
C TRP A 68 -47.83 49.76 -8.06
N SER A 69 -47.43 49.02 -9.10
CA SER A 69 -47.36 49.52 -10.48
C SER A 69 -48.73 49.72 -11.16
N GLY A 70 -49.84 49.30 -10.52
CA GLY A 70 -51.19 49.75 -10.86
C GLY A 70 -52.02 48.82 -11.76
N GLU A 71 -51.63 47.57 -11.95
CA GLU A 71 -52.46 46.56 -12.64
C GLU A 71 -53.35 45.76 -11.68
N THR A 72 -54.53 45.35 -12.15
CA THR A 72 -55.62 44.72 -11.36
C THR A 72 -55.37 43.22 -11.08
N HIS A 73 -54.15 42.85 -10.71
CA HIS A 73 -53.81 41.50 -10.31
C HIS A 73 -54.03 41.28 -8.80
N THR A 74 -54.51 40.09 -8.44
CA THR A 74 -54.51 39.67 -7.02
C THR A 74 -53.07 39.39 -6.59
N TYR A 75 -52.70 39.65 -5.32
CA TYR A 75 -51.33 39.43 -4.82
C TYR A 75 -50.78 38.03 -5.11
N SER A 76 -51.63 37.00 -5.02
CA SER A 76 -51.28 35.61 -5.35
C SER A 76 -50.87 35.43 -6.81
N GLN A 77 -51.48 36.20 -7.72
CA GLN A 77 -51.20 36.16 -9.15
C GLN A 77 -49.89 36.88 -9.46
N SER A 78 -49.63 38.04 -8.83
CA SER A 78 -48.34 38.73 -8.92
C SER A 78 -47.18 37.89 -8.34
N LEU A 79 -47.42 37.13 -7.28
CA LEU A 79 -46.45 36.15 -6.74
C LEU A 79 -46.14 35.04 -7.75
N TRP A 80 -47.17 34.46 -8.36
CA TRP A 80 -47.02 33.42 -9.36
C TRP A 80 -46.28 33.93 -10.60
N GLU A 81 -46.63 35.12 -11.10
CA GLU A 81 -45.98 35.75 -12.25
C GLU A 81 -44.52 36.09 -11.96
N THR A 82 -44.21 36.64 -10.78
CA THR A 82 -42.83 36.95 -10.37
C THR A 82 -41.99 35.67 -10.23
N PHE A 83 -42.57 34.60 -9.68
CA PHE A 83 -41.92 33.29 -9.58
C PHE A 83 -41.66 32.67 -10.97
N MET A 84 -42.67 32.62 -11.84
CA MET A 84 -42.54 32.09 -13.19
C MET A 84 -41.54 32.90 -14.01
N ARG A 85 -41.50 34.22 -13.85
CA ARG A 85 -40.54 35.11 -14.53
C ARG A 85 -39.11 34.96 -14.03
N THR A 86 -38.94 34.54 -12.79
CA THR A 86 -37.62 34.17 -12.26
C THR A 86 -37.09 32.92 -12.97
N LEU A 87 -37.97 31.95 -13.26
CA LEU A 87 -37.66 30.69 -13.95
C LEU A 87 -37.59 30.81 -15.49
N ASP A 88 -38.40 31.68 -16.07
CA ASP A 88 -38.50 31.92 -17.50
C ASP A 88 -38.32 33.42 -17.83
N PRO A 89 -37.08 33.84 -18.13
CA PRO A 89 -36.75 35.18 -18.61
C PRO A 89 -37.52 35.61 -19.88
N GLY A 90 -37.99 34.66 -20.68
CA GLY A 90 -38.72 34.93 -21.92
C GLY A 90 -40.06 35.62 -21.69
N SER A 91 -40.67 35.39 -20.52
CA SER A 91 -41.96 35.98 -20.14
C SER A 91 -41.93 37.52 -20.03
N ALA A 92 -40.77 38.16 -19.85
CA ALA A 92 -40.69 39.62 -19.66
C ALA A 92 -40.96 40.44 -20.94
N ALA A 93 -40.92 39.80 -22.12
CA ALA A 93 -41.13 40.46 -23.40
C ALA A 93 -42.61 40.77 -23.70
N GLU A 94 -43.54 40.13 -22.98
CA GLU A 94 -44.98 40.22 -23.21
C GLU A 94 -45.64 41.41 -22.47
N ASP A 95 -44.88 42.11 -21.62
CA ASP A 95 -45.40 43.13 -20.72
C ASP A 95 -45.66 44.50 -21.37
N THR A 96 -46.75 45.14 -20.96
CA THR A 96 -47.14 46.51 -21.38
C THR A 96 -46.98 47.51 -20.25
N GLY A 97 -46.49 48.72 -20.53
CA GLY A 97 -46.28 49.78 -19.52
C GLY A 97 -44.81 50.01 -19.14
N GLY A 98 -44.39 51.27 -19.04
CA GLY A 98 -42.97 51.63 -18.85
C GLY A 98 -42.39 51.22 -17.49
N ILE A 99 -43.14 51.45 -16.41
CA ILE A 99 -42.71 51.08 -15.04
C ILE A 99 -42.73 49.56 -14.86
N HIS A 100 -43.76 48.91 -15.41
CA HIS A 100 -43.92 47.46 -15.38
C HIS A 100 -42.77 46.74 -16.08
N ARG A 101 -42.39 47.18 -17.30
CA ARG A 101 -41.22 46.66 -18.03
C ARG A 101 -39.92 46.81 -17.25
N LEU A 102 -39.74 47.90 -16.52
CA LEU A 102 -38.54 48.12 -15.71
C LEU A 102 -38.48 47.17 -14.52
N ILE A 103 -39.60 46.95 -13.83
CA ILE A 103 -39.71 45.97 -12.74
C ILE A 103 -39.47 44.55 -13.27
N SER A 104 -40.13 44.18 -14.37
CA SER A 104 -39.96 42.87 -15.01
C SER A 104 -38.54 42.63 -15.53
N ALA A 105 -37.87 43.65 -16.07
CA ALA A 105 -36.46 43.56 -16.45
C ALA A 105 -35.55 43.34 -15.23
N ALA A 106 -35.82 44.03 -14.12
CA ALA A 106 -35.06 43.85 -12.88
C ALA A 106 -35.26 42.45 -12.28
N VAL A 107 -36.50 41.95 -12.21
CA VAL A 107 -36.84 40.58 -11.77
C VAL A 107 -36.11 39.56 -12.63
N THR A 108 -36.16 39.73 -13.95
CA THR A 108 -35.55 38.80 -14.91
C THR A 108 -34.03 38.76 -14.75
N MET A 109 -33.39 39.92 -14.62
CA MET A 109 -31.95 39.99 -14.38
C MET A 109 -31.57 39.31 -13.05
N CYS A 110 -32.29 39.59 -11.97
CA CYS A 110 -32.08 38.92 -10.68
C CYS A 110 -32.31 37.41 -10.77
N GLY A 111 -33.36 36.97 -11.48
CA GLY A 111 -33.69 35.56 -11.67
C GLY A 111 -32.61 34.80 -12.43
N ILE A 112 -32.10 35.36 -13.53
CA ILE A 112 -30.98 34.78 -14.28
C ILE A 112 -29.75 34.61 -13.37
N PHE A 113 -29.40 35.62 -12.57
CA PHE A 113 -28.27 35.55 -11.63
C PHE A 113 -28.49 34.45 -10.57
N ILE A 114 -29.68 34.36 -9.98
CA ILE A 114 -30.00 33.35 -8.97
C ILE A 114 -29.93 31.95 -9.58
N ILE A 115 -30.55 31.72 -10.73
CA ILE A 115 -30.58 30.42 -11.40
C ILE A 115 -29.18 30.01 -11.85
N SER A 116 -28.41 30.92 -12.44
CA SER A 116 -27.03 30.64 -12.87
C SER A 116 -26.13 30.30 -11.68
N THR A 117 -26.28 31.01 -10.56
CA THR A 117 -25.54 30.73 -9.33
C THR A 117 -25.98 29.42 -8.70
N LEU A 118 -27.28 29.10 -8.73
CA LEU A 118 -27.82 27.83 -8.23
C LEU A 118 -27.30 26.64 -9.04
N ILE A 119 -27.36 26.72 -10.37
CA ILE A 119 -26.81 25.69 -11.27
C ILE A 119 -25.31 25.52 -11.03
N GLY A 120 -24.56 26.62 -10.91
CA GLY A 120 -23.14 26.58 -10.58
C GLY A 120 -22.86 25.88 -9.24
N ALA A 121 -23.56 26.29 -8.18
CA ALA A 121 -23.41 25.70 -6.85
C ALA A 121 -23.77 24.20 -6.82
N LEU A 122 -24.86 23.82 -7.51
CA LEU A 122 -25.28 22.43 -7.64
C LEU A 122 -24.22 21.60 -8.39
N THR A 123 -23.70 22.13 -9.50
CA THR A 123 -22.68 21.46 -10.31
C THR A 123 -21.40 21.24 -9.49
N THR A 124 -20.89 22.29 -8.82
CA THR A 124 -19.73 22.17 -7.93
C THR A 124 -19.98 21.22 -6.75
N GLY A 125 -21.21 21.17 -6.22
CA GLY A 125 -21.58 20.24 -5.15
C GLY A 125 -21.59 18.78 -5.60
N MET A 126 -22.13 18.52 -6.78
CA MET A 126 -22.10 17.20 -7.41
C MET A 126 -20.66 16.79 -7.75
N GLU A 127 -19.87 17.67 -8.34
CA GLU A 127 -18.45 17.44 -8.63
C GLU A 127 -17.65 17.17 -7.35
N GLY A 128 -17.90 17.93 -6.28
CA GLY A 128 -17.27 17.73 -4.97
C GLY A 128 -17.63 16.37 -4.37
N LYS A 129 -18.90 15.97 -4.42
CA LYS A 129 -19.32 14.65 -3.93
C LYS A 129 -18.77 13.52 -4.79
N LEU A 130 -18.76 13.69 -6.11
CA LEU A 130 -18.16 12.75 -7.04
C LEU A 130 -16.65 12.64 -6.79
N ALA A 131 -15.97 13.76 -6.52
CA ALA A 131 -14.55 13.79 -6.16
C ALA A 131 -14.28 13.06 -4.83
N GLU A 132 -15.14 13.22 -3.81
CA GLU A 132 -15.03 12.41 -2.58
C GLU A 132 -15.18 10.91 -2.84
N LEU A 133 -16.17 10.51 -3.66
CA LEU A 133 -16.36 9.11 -4.03
C LEU A 133 -15.20 8.57 -4.86
N ARG A 134 -14.56 9.43 -5.68
CA ARG A 134 -13.32 9.14 -6.41
C ARG A 134 -12.12 8.95 -5.48
N LYS A 135 -12.03 9.71 -4.39
CA LYS A 135 -10.94 9.57 -3.38
C LYS A 135 -10.91 8.20 -2.70
N GLY A 136 -11.98 7.39 -2.80
CA GLY A 136 -11.96 6.01 -2.31
C GLY A 136 -11.78 5.92 -0.80
N ARG A 137 -12.52 6.72 -0.03
CA ARG A 137 -12.54 6.66 1.45
C ARG A 137 -13.69 5.82 2.02
N THR A 138 -14.44 5.16 1.15
CA THR A 138 -15.56 4.31 1.56
C THR A 138 -15.05 3.03 2.20
N LYS A 139 -15.65 2.66 3.34
CA LYS A 139 -15.37 1.41 4.05
C LYS A 139 -15.53 0.20 3.12
N VAL A 140 -14.58 -0.70 3.20
CA VAL A 140 -14.55 -1.99 2.51
C VAL A 140 -15.40 -2.99 3.29
N VAL A 141 -16.27 -3.70 2.58
CA VAL A 141 -17.20 -4.68 3.16
C VAL A 141 -16.83 -6.13 2.80
N GLU A 142 -15.67 -6.32 2.16
CA GLU A 142 -15.14 -7.64 1.85
C GLU A 142 -14.73 -8.40 3.12
N THR A 143 -14.75 -9.72 3.03
CA THR A 143 -14.31 -10.65 4.08
C THR A 143 -13.36 -11.68 3.49
N ASN A 144 -12.46 -12.23 4.31
CA ASN A 144 -11.45 -13.19 3.88
C ASN A 144 -10.53 -12.64 2.75
N HIS A 145 -10.33 -11.32 2.75
CA HIS A 145 -9.51 -10.60 1.76
C HIS A 145 -8.07 -10.44 2.24
N THR A 146 -7.13 -10.28 1.30
CA THR A 146 -5.76 -9.87 1.62
C THR A 146 -5.65 -8.36 1.55
N ILE A 147 -5.10 -7.75 2.59
CA ILE A 147 -4.78 -6.32 2.61
C ILE A 147 -3.33 -6.12 2.20
N ILE A 148 -3.06 -5.16 1.32
CA ILE A 148 -1.71 -4.66 1.01
C ILE A 148 -1.62 -3.21 1.48
N LEU A 149 -0.65 -2.92 2.33
CA LEU A 149 -0.39 -1.60 2.90
C LEU A 149 0.89 -1.02 2.32
N GLY A 150 0.77 0.18 1.74
CA GLY A 150 1.86 0.88 1.08
C GLY A 150 1.90 0.65 -0.43
N TRP A 151 2.86 1.31 -1.08
CA TRP A 151 3.03 1.25 -2.53
C TRP A 151 4.51 1.21 -2.90
N SER A 152 4.92 0.20 -3.66
CA SER A 152 6.26 0.03 -4.19
C SER A 152 6.20 -0.67 -5.55
N SER A 153 7.30 -0.76 -6.28
CA SER A 153 7.34 -1.49 -7.56
C SER A 153 7.02 -2.99 -7.40
N LYS A 154 7.20 -3.56 -6.21
CA LYS A 154 6.95 -4.98 -5.92
C LYS A 154 5.48 -5.33 -5.83
N ILE A 155 4.60 -4.33 -5.71
CA ILE A 155 3.16 -4.57 -5.56
C ILE A 155 2.59 -5.32 -6.76
N PHE A 156 3.13 -5.08 -7.96
CA PHE A 156 2.64 -5.72 -9.19
C PHE A 156 2.93 -7.22 -9.17
N ASP A 157 4.15 -7.61 -8.81
CA ASP A 157 4.55 -9.02 -8.68
C ASP A 157 3.73 -9.72 -7.60
N ILE A 158 3.54 -9.06 -6.44
CA ILE A 158 2.72 -9.59 -5.34
C ILE A 158 1.26 -9.77 -5.78
N ILE A 159 0.69 -8.81 -6.52
CA ILE A 159 -0.68 -8.94 -7.04
C ILE A 159 -0.77 -10.12 -8.01
N ASN A 160 0.17 -10.26 -8.95
CA ASN A 160 0.16 -11.35 -9.92
C ASN A 160 0.22 -12.72 -9.22
N GLU A 161 1.15 -12.88 -8.27
CA GLU A 161 1.28 -14.12 -7.48
C GLU A 161 0.02 -14.41 -6.65
N LEU A 162 -0.57 -13.39 -6.01
CA LEU A 162 -1.83 -13.56 -5.28
C LEU A 162 -3.02 -13.86 -6.19
N VAL A 163 -3.06 -13.34 -7.41
CA VAL A 163 -4.11 -13.65 -8.40
C VAL A 163 -4.03 -15.12 -8.81
N LEU A 164 -2.82 -15.66 -8.97
CA LEU A 164 -2.60 -17.08 -9.23
C LEU A 164 -3.05 -17.93 -8.03
N ALA A 165 -2.56 -17.62 -6.83
CA ALA A 165 -2.94 -18.32 -5.59
C ALA A 165 -4.46 -18.31 -5.29
N ASN A 166 -5.17 -17.31 -5.83
CA ASN A 166 -6.61 -17.13 -5.62
C ASN A 166 -7.48 -17.86 -6.65
N GLU A 167 -6.90 -18.54 -7.64
CA GLU A 167 -7.67 -19.16 -8.73
C GLU A 167 -8.71 -20.16 -8.22
N ASN A 168 -8.37 -20.94 -7.20
CA ASN A 168 -9.28 -21.92 -6.56
C ASN A 168 -10.15 -21.34 -5.44
N GLN A 169 -10.01 -20.04 -5.15
CA GLN A 169 -10.76 -19.38 -4.07
C GLN A 169 -12.08 -18.81 -4.60
N HIS A 170 -13.13 -18.81 -3.75
CA HIS A 170 -14.44 -18.27 -4.12
C HIS A 170 -14.53 -16.76 -3.81
N ASN A 171 -14.72 -15.94 -4.84
CA ASN A 171 -14.76 -14.46 -4.77
C ASN A 171 -13.58 -13.82 -4.01
N PRO A 172 -12.32 -14.13 -4.38
CA PRO A 172 -11.15 -13.59 -3.71
C PRO A 172 -11.03 -12.09 -3.94
N SER A 173 -10.51 -11.37 -2.94
CA SER A 173 -10.26 -9.94 -3.08
C SER A 173 -8.95 -9.49 -2.44
N ILE A 174 -8.33 -8.51 -3.09
CA ILE A 174 -7.11 -7.83 -2.66
C ILE A 174 -7.46 -6.35 -2.44
N VAL A 175 -7.18 -5.86 -1.25
CA VAL A 175 -7.50 -4.48 -0.85
C VAL A 175 -6.20 -3.72 -0.60
N ILE A 176 -5.97 -2.66 -1.35
CA ILE A 176 -4.72 -1.89 -1.32
C ILE A 176 -4.99 -0.52 -0.69
N LEU A 177 -4.19 -0.15 0.32
CA LEU A 177 -4.18 1.20 0.90
C LEU A 177 -2.81 1.84 0.70
N ALA A 178 -2.79 2.99 0.04
CA ALA A 178 -1.59 3.79 -0.13
C ALA A 178 -1.93 5.28 -0.19
N PRO A 179 -0.97 6.18 0.10
CA PRO A 179 -1.14 7.63 -0.01
C PRO A 179 -1.08 8.07 -1.48
N LYS A 180 -1.97 7.52 -2.31
CA LYS A 180 -2.01 7.70 -3.76
C LYS A 180 -3.47 7.73 -4.24
N ASP A 181 -3.76 8.43 -5.34
CA ASP A 181 -5.12 8.49 -5.87
C ASP A 181 -5.61 7.11 -6.33
N ARG A 182 -6.89 6.81 -6.05
CA ARG A 182 -7.48 5.51 -6.35
C ARG A 182 -7.48 5.21 -7.85
N ILE A 183 -7.85 6.17 -8.68
CA ILE A 183 -7.96 6.00 -10.13
C ILE A 183 -6.57 5.76 -10.70
N GLU A 184 -5.60 6.57 -10.26
CA GLU A 184 -4.20 6.40 -10.66
C GLU A 184 -3.64 5.03 -10.27
N MET A 185 -3.92 4.55 -9.05
CA MET A 185 -3.52 3.20 -8.63
C MET A 185 -4.14 2.11 -9.52
N GLN A 186 -5.45 2.20 -9.78
CA GLN A 186 -6.16 1.23 -10.61
C GLN A 186 -5.65 1.21 -12.05
N GLU A 187 -5.38 2.38 -12.63
CA GLU A 187 -4.83 2.51 -13.97
C GLU A 187 -3.44 1.87 -14.06
N ILE A 188 -2.52 2.22 -13.15
CA ILE A 188 -1.16 1.67 -13.15
C ILE A 188 -1.19 0.15 -12.95
N ILE A 189 -2.05 -0.36 -12.07
CA ILE A 189 -2.23 -1.81 -11.88
C ILE A 189 -2.68 -2.43 -13.19
N SER A 190 -3.75 -1.94 -13.80
CA SER A 190 -4.30 -2.49 -15.06
C SER A 190 -3.31 -2.48 -16.23
N GLN A 191 -2.33 -1.58 -16.24
CA GLN A 191 -1.30 -1.51 -17.27
C GLN A 191 -0.14 -2.50 -17.04
N LYS A 192 0.07 -2.96 -15.81
CA LYS A 192 1.26 -3.75 -15.42
C LYS A 192 0.98 -5.20 -15.07
N ILE A 193 -0.27 -5.56 -14.80
CA ILE A 193 -0.66 -6.93 -14.47
C ILE A 193 -1.30 -7.61 -15.68
N ASP A 194 -1.07 -8.91 -15.82
CA ASP A 194 -1.52 -9.71 -16.98
C ASP A 194 -3.03 -10.01 -16.97
N GLY A 195 -3.73 -9.59 -15.91
CA GLY A 195 -5.16 -9.76 -15.69
C GLY A 195 -5.46 -10.19 -14.26
N ASN A 196 -6.74 -10.12 -13.88
CA ASN A 196 -7.15 -10.33 -12.49
C ASN A 196 -7.83 -11.68 -12.25
N LYS A 197 -8.02 -12.52 -13.29
CA LYS A 197 -8.83 -13.75 -13.26
C LYS A 197 -10.16 -13.53 -12.49
N ASN A 198 -10.39 -14.29 -11.41
CA ASN A 198 -11.54 -14.19 -10.51
C ASN A 198 -11.32 -13.22 -9.32
N THR A 199 -10.15 -12.60 -9.20
CA THR A 199 -9.74 -11.78 -8.06
C THR A 199 -10.16 -10.32 -8.20
N LYS A 200 -10.87 -9.80 -7.20
CA LYS A 200 -11.29 -8.40 -7.14
C LYS A 200 -10.22 -7.52 -6.50
N ILE A 201 -9.69 -6.54 -7.24
CA ILE A 201 -8.70 -5.59 -6.74
C ILE A 201 -9.37 -4.27 -6.35
N ILE A 202 -9.20 -3.86 -5.09
CA ILE A 202 -9.85 -2.69 -4.49
C ILE A 202 -8.79 -1.72 -3.97
N CYS A 203 -8.67 -0.55 -4.59
CA CYS A 203 -7.73 0.48 -4.15
C CYS A 203 -8.41 1.51 -3.23
N ARG A 204 -7.70 2.00 -2.22
CA ARG A 204 -8.12 3.03 -1.27
C ARG A 204 -6.97 4.02 -1.05
N ASN A 205 -7.31 5.31 -0.96
CA ASN A 205 -6.35 6.36 -0.65
C ASN A 205 -6.37 6.61 0.87
N GLY A 206 -5.21 6.48 1.50
CA GLY A 206 -5.01 6.84 2.90
C GLY A 206 -3.60 6.47 3.38
N ASP A 207 -3.31 6.81 4.63
CA ASP A 207 -2.03 6.56 5.26
C ASP A 207 -2.06 5.22 6.03
N PRO A 208 -1.21 4.23 5.68
CA PRO A 208 -1.08 3.00 6.45
C PRO A 208 -0.74 3.19 7.93
N MET A 209 -0.13 4.32 8.31
CA MET A 209 0.20 4.63 9.71
C MET A 209 -1.00 5.20 10.48
N SER A 210 -2.11 5.51 9.80
CA SER A 210 -3.32 6.07 10.40
C SER A 210 -4.31 4.96 10.77
N ILE A 211 -4.62 4.82 12.06
CA ILE A 211 -5.65 3.89 12.56
C ILE A 211 -7.01 4.17 11.89
N HIS A 212 -7.34 5.44 11.63
CA HIS A 212 -8.59 5.80 10.98
C HIS A 212 -8.67 5.23 9.56
N ASP A 213 -7.60 5.38 8.78
CA ASP A 213 -7.57 4.91 7.39
C ASP A 213 -7.48 3.38 7.32
N LEU A 214 -6.76 2.74 8.25
CA LEU A 214 -6.73 1.28 8.37
C LEU A 214 -8.14 0.69 8.60
N ASN A 215 -8.97 1.35 9.42
CA ASN A 215 -10.33 0.88 9.71
C ASN A 215 -11.25 0.89 8.46
N ILE A 216 -10.92 1.68 7.43
CA ILE A 216 -11.64 1.67 6.15
C ILE A 216 -11.48 0.30 5.47
N LEU A 217 -10.39 -0.42 5.71
CA LEU A 217 -10.08 -1.69 5.05
C LEU A 217 -10.72 -2.92 5.71
N SER A 218 -11.43 -2.73 6.82
CA SER A 218 -12.00 -3.82 7.65
C SER A 218 -10.95 -4.90 8.00
N PRO A 219 -9.83 -4.52 8.67
CA PRO A 219 -8.71 -5.44 8.91
C PRO A 219 -9.10 -6.66 9.73
N ASN A 220 -10.05 -6.55 10.65
CA ASN A 220 -10.57 -7.68 11.44
C ASN A 220 -11.21 -8.80 10.60
N ASN A 221 -11.59 -8.51 9.35
CA ASN A 221 -12.18 -9.47 8.41
C ASN A 221 -11.17 -9.96 7.37
N ALA A 222 -9.94 -9.46 7.38
CA ALA A 222 -8.90 -9.84 6.46
C ALA A 222 -8.26 -11.18 6.85
N ARG A 223 -7.87 -11.97 5.85
CA ARG A 223 -7.15 -13.23 6.06
C ARG A 223 -5.66 -13.00 6.34
N SER A 224 -5.09 -11.97 5.70
CA SER A 224 -3.69 -11.61 5.81
C SER A 224 -3.47 -10.13 5.49
N ILE A 225 -2.41 -9.56 6.05
CA ILE A 225 -2.00 -8.17 5.83
C ILE A 225 -0.54 -8.17 5.38
N ILE A 226 -0.27 -7.60 4.22
CA ILE A 226 1.08 -7.44 3.65
C ILE A 226 1.50 -5.98 3.78
N ILE A 227 2.63 -5.71 4.42
CA ILE A 227 3.16 -4.35 4.59
C ILE A 227 4.40 -4.19 3.72
N LEU A 228 4.31 -3.29 2.74
CA LEU A 228 5.40 -2.97 1.83
C LEU A 228 6.29 -1.88 2.42
N ALA A 229 7.61 -2.07 2.33
CA ALA A 229 8.56 -1.03 2.70
C ALA A 229 8.49 0.14 1.68
N PRO A 230 8.26 1.38 2.13
CA PRO A 230 8.20 2.53 1.22
C PRO A 230 9.58 2.87 0.64
N LEU A 231 9.59 3.70 -0.40
CA LEU A 231 10.81 4.26 -0.99
C LEU A 231 11.17 5.59 -0.32
N ASN A 232 11.38 5.58 1.00
CA ASN A 232 11.85 6.74 1.77
C ASN A 232 13.17 6.43 2.49
N ASP A 233 13.73 7.43 3.17
CA ASP A 233 15.02 7.29 3.86
C ASP A 233 14.99 6.29 5.03
N ASN A 234 13.81 6.13 5.66
CA ASN A 234 13.62 5.28 6.84
C ASN A 234 12.42 4.35 6.66
N PRO A 235 12.53 3.34 5.77
CA PRO A 235 11.41 2.49 5.39
C PRO A 235 10.89 1.67 6.57
N ASP A 236 11.81 1.10 7.35
CA ASP A 236 11.48 0.23 8.49
C ASP A 236 10.72 0.97 9.58
N VAL A 237 11.00 2.26 9.79
CA VAL A 237 10.24 3.08 10.75
C VAL A 237 8.77 3.18 10.34
N SER A 238 8.51 3.32 9.04
CA SER A 238 7.14 3.40 8.51
C SER A 238 6.42 2.05 8.65
N VAL A 239 7.14 0.95 8.39
CA VAL A 239 6.64 -0.42 8.58
C VAL A 239 6.31 -0.69 10.04
N ILE A 240 7.24 -0.38 10.97
CA ILE A 240 7.04 -0.57 12.42
C ILE A 240 5.86 0.28 12.92
N LYS A 241 5.73 1.53 12.48
CA LYS A 241 4.57 2.38 12.83
C LYS A 241 3.25 1.80 12.32
N THR A 242 3.26 1.24 11.11
CA THR A 242 2.08 0.57 10.53
C THR A 242 1.71 -0.67 11.35
N ILE A 243 2.70 -1.49 11.72
CA ILE A 243 2.50 -2.64 12.62
C ILE A 243 1.88 -2.19 13.94
N LEU A 244 2.44 -1.16 14.59
CA LEU A 244 1.90 -0.61 15.85
C LEU A 244 0.47 -0.08 15.68
N ALA A 245 0.15 0.55 14.55
CA ALA A 245 -1.19 1.04 14.28
C ALA A 245 -2.20 -0.10 14.11
N ILE A 246 -1.78 -1.25 13.60
CA ILE A 246 -2.61 -2.46 13.49
C ILE A 246 -2.75 -3.16 14.85
N THR A 247 -1.63 -3.43 15.53
CA THR A 247 -1.60 -4.22 16.76
C THR A 247 -2.24 -3.49 17.94
N ASN A 248 -2.11 -2.16 18.01
CA ASN A 248 -2.71 -1.32 19.05
C ASN A 248 -4.04 -0.65 18.63
N ASN A 249 -4.68 -1.13 17.55
CA ASN A 249 -5.95 -0.54 17.11
C ASN A 249 -7.07 -0.79 18.16
N PRO A 250 -7.75 0.26 18.67
CA PRO A 250 -8.83 0.09 19.65
C PRO A 250 -10.03 -0.72 19.16
N GLN A 251 -10.23 -0.81 17.84
CA GLN A 251 -11.32 -1.56 17.22
C GLN A 251 -10.93 -3.01 16.89
N ARG A 252 -9.73 -3.45 17.29
CA ARG A 252 -9.22 -4.78 17.03
C ARG A 252 -10.00 -5.84 17.80
N THR A 253 -10.23 -6.99 17.16
CA THR A 253 -10.74 -8.18 17.85
C THR A 253 -9.64 -8.89 18.64
N LYS A 254 -10.00 -9.92 19.42
CA LYS A 254 -9.01 -10.75 20.14
C LYS A 254 -8.24 -11.69 19.22
N LEU A 255 -8.64 -11.83 17.96
CA LEU A 255 -7.96 -12.71 17.00
C LEU A 255 -6.63 -12.08 16.57
N LYS A 256 -5.63 -12.94 16.41
CA LYS A 256 -4.32 -12.55 15.87
C LYS A 256 -4.45 -12.30 14.37
N PHE A 257 -3.76 -11.28 13.90
CA PHE A 257 -3.58 -11.07 12.47
C PHE A 257 -2.45 -11.97 11.97
N HIS A 258 -2.51 -12.30 10.68
CA HIS A 258 -1.36 -12.82 9.96
C HIS A 258 -0.74 -11.69 9.15
N ILE A 259 0.33 -11.09 9.66
CA ILE A 259 0.99 -9.93 9.06
C ILE A 259 2.31 -10.39 8.43
N VAL A 260 2.52 -10.04 7.16
CA VAL A 260 3.80 -10.22 6.48
C VAL A 260 4.36 -8.83 6.20
N ALA A 261 5.53 -8.52 6.74
CA ALA A 261 6.11 -7.19 6.63
C ALA A 261 7.51 -7.24 6.02
N GLU A 262 7.74 -6.42 4.99
CA GLU A 262 9.09 -6.22 4.46
C GLU A 262 9.89 -5.34 5.43
N ILE A 263 11.10 -5.77 5.79
CA ILE A 263 12.05 -4.98 6.57
C ILE A 263 13.42 -4.99 5.89
N LYS A 264 14.05 -3.83 5.76
CA LYS A 264 15.31 -3.67 5.01
C LYS A 264 16.54 -3.85 5.90
N GLU A 265 16.57 -3.20 7.05
CA GLU A 265 17.73 -3.21 7.93
C GLU A 265 17.58 -4.28 9.01
N ARG A 266 18.55 -5.20 9.07
CA ARG A 266 18.57 -6.27 10.06
C ARG A 266 18.60 -5.73 11.50
N ASN A 267 19.22 -4.58 11.73
CA ASN A 267 19.28 -3.96 13.05
C ASN A 267 17.90 -3.54 13.59
N ASN A 268 16.90 -3.37 12.72
CA ASN A 268 15.56 -2.95 13.11
C ASN A 268 14.63 -4.14 13.43
N ILE A 269 15.03 -5.39 13.14
CA ILE A 269 14.14 -6.55 13.26
C ILE A 269 13.70 -6.81 14.69
N GLU A 270 14.58 -6.62 15.67
CA GLU A 270 14.24 -6.86 17.08
C GLU A 270 13.20 -5.84 17.57
N VAL A 271 13.36 -4.57 17.18
CA VAL A 271 12.37 -3.52 17.49
C VAL A 271 11.04 -3.83 16.79
N ALA A 272 11.09 -4.28 15.55
CA ALA A 272 9.90 -4.65 14.80
C ALA A 272 9.18 -5.87 15.41
N ARG A 273 9.93 -6.87 15.89
CA ARG A 273 9.41 -8.05 16.60
C ARG A 273 8.71 -7.67 17.89
N ILE A 274 9.25 -6.72 18.65
CA ILE A 274 8.57 -6.19 19.85
C ILE A 274 7.24 -5.52 19.48
N ALA A 275 7.21 -4.74 18.40
CA ALA A 275 6.00 -4.07 17.94
C ALA A 275 4.92 -5.03 17.39
N GLY A 276 5.35 -6.11 16.73
CA GLY A 276 4.51 -7.10 16.08
C GLY A 276 4.13 -8.31 16.94
N ALA A 277 4.76 -8.47 18.10
CA ALA A 277 4.67 -9.68 18.93
C ALA A 277 4.90 -10.95 18.10
N ASP A 278 3.99 -11.92 18.17
CA ASP A 278 4.02 -13.17 17.41
C ASP A 278 3.07 -13.19 16.20
N GLU A 279 2.60 -12.01 15.77
CA GLU A 279 1.63 -11.86 14.68
C GLU A 279 2.29 -11.49 13.33
N VAL A 280 3.60 -11.19 13.34
CA VAL A 280 4.32 -10.65 12.18
C VAL A 280 5.45 -11.58 11.72
N VAL A 281 5.41 -11.93 10.44
CA VAL A 281 6.51 -12.56 9.71
C VAL A 281 7.28 -11.48 8.96
N PHE A 282 8.56 -11.32 9.29
CA PHE A 282 9.43 -10.34 8.63
C PHE A 282 10.17 -10.94 7.44
N VAL A 283 10.12 -10.23 6.31
CA VAL A 283 10.80 -10.63 5.07
C VAL A 283 11.95 -9.67 4.79
N HIS A 284 13.18 -10.19 4.82
CA HIS A 284 14.40 -9.51 4.39
C HIS A 284 14.66 -9.80 2.92
N ALA A 285 13.98 -9.08 2.03
CA ALA A 285 14.05 -9.32 0.59
C ALA A 285 15.49 -9.29 0.05
N ASP A 286 16.31 -8.33 0.50
CA ASP A 286 17.70 -8.18 0.04
C ASP A 286 18.59 -9.36 0.46
N GLU A 287 18.34 -9.97 1.62
CA GLU A 287 19.07 -11.15 2.08
C GLU A 287 18.66 -12.40 1.29
N ILE A 288 17.37 -12.59 1.04
CA ILE A 288 16.85 -13.70 0.22
C ILE A 288 17.43 -13.61 -1.19
N ILE A 289 17.39 -12.44 -1.82
CA ILE A 289 17.97 -12.20 -3.14
C ILE A 289 19.47 -12.50 -3.14
N ALA A 290 20.20 -12.04 -2.12
CA ALA A 290 21.64 -12.32 -2.01
C ALA A 290 21.94 -13.82 -1.89
N ARG A 291 21.13 -14.57 -1.13
CA ARG A 291 21.24 -16.04 -1.01
C ARG A 291 20.97 -16.72 -2.35
N ILE A 292 19.91 -16.32 -3.06
CA ILE A 292 19.58 -16.88 -4.39
C ILE A 292 20.72 -16.63 -5.37
N ILE A 293 21.26 -15.40 -5.43
CA ILE A 293 22.38 -15.06 -6.32
C ILE A 293 23.62 -15.89 -5.98
N ALA A 294 23.98 -15.97 -4.70
CA ALA A 294 25.16 -16.72 -4.26
C ALA A 294 25.04 -18.22 -4.61
N GLN A 295 23.90 -18.85 -4.34
CA GLN A 295 23.71 -20.27 -4.64
C GLN A 295 23.63 -20.53 -6.16
N SER A 296 22.95 -19.66 -6.91
CA SER A 296 22.80 -19.81 -8.36
C SER A 296 24.12 -19.56 -9.11
N GLY A 297 25.01 -18.73 -8.57
CA GLY A 297 26.36 -18.55 -9.10
C GLY A 297 27.23 -19.81 -8.96
N ARG A 298 26.96 -20.63 -7.95
CA ARG A 298 27.70 -21.88 -7.69
C ARG A 298 27.14 -23.08 -8.44
N GLN A 299 25.81 -23.12 -8.59
CA GLN A 299 25.12 -24.23 -9.24
C GLN A 299 24.22 -23.71 -10.35
N SER A 300 24.66 -23.90 -11.59
CA SER A 300 23.88 -23.56 -12.77
C SER A 300 22.51 -24.24 -12.73
N GLY A 301 21.46 -23.50 -13.08
CA GLY A 301 20.06 -23.98 -13.07
C GLY A 301 19.34 -23.88 -11.73
N LEU A 302 20.04 -23.66 -10.61
CA LEU A 302 19.38 -23.57 -9.29
C LEU A 302 18.45 -22.35 -9.19
N SER A 303 18.77 -21.24 -9.86
CA SER A 303 17.89 -20.07 -9.93
C SER A 303 16.52 -20.40 -10.52
N ILE A 304 16.47 -21.30 -11.51
CA ILE A 304 15.22 -21.73 -12.14
C ILE A 304 14.38 -22.49 -11.13
N ILE A 305 14.97 -23.48 -10.45
CA ILE A 305 14.29 -24.29 -9.44
C ILE A 305 13.77 -23.41 -8.28
N LEU A 306 14.61 -22.50 -7.77
CA LEU A 306 14.21 -21.58 -6.71
C LEU A 306 13.09 -20.64 -7.18
N SER A 307 13.13 -20.16 -8.43
CA SER A 307 12.05 -19.33 -8.97
C SER A 307 10.74 -20.09 -9.14
N MET A 308 10.80 -21.39 -9.46
CA MET A 308 9.62 -22.24 -9.55
C MET A 308 8.99 -22.44 -8.18
N LEU A 309 9.79 -22.80 -7.16
CA LEU A 309 9.30 -23.03 -5.79
C LEU A 309 8.79 -21.76 -5.08
N LEU A 310 9.15 -20.58 -5.57
CA LEU A 310 8.72 -19.29 -5.00
C LEU A 310 7.54 -18.66 -5.75
N SER A 311 7.00 -19.32 -6.78
CA SER A 311 5.90 -18.80 -7.61
C SER A 311 4.70 -19.75 -7.57
N PHE A 312 3.48 -19.20 -7.47
CA PHE A 312 2.21 -19.93 -7.51
C PHE A 312 1.84 -20.45 -8.91
N LYS A 313 2.78 -20.40 -9.86
CA LYS A 313 2.60 -20.91 -11.21
C LYS A 313 3.01 -22.38 -11.36
N TYR A 314 3.86 -22.86 -10.46
CA TYR A 314 4.47 -24.19 -10.51
C TYR A 314 4.16 -24.93 -9.22
N ASP A 315 4.90 -26.00 -8.93
CA ASP A 315 4.75 -26.71 -7.67
C ASP A 315 5.16 -25.85 -6.47
N GLU A 316 4.35 -25.89 -5.43
CA GLU A 316 4.46 -25.10 -4.21
C GLU A 316 4.71 -25.97 -2.98
N ILE A 317 5.05 -25.32 -1.87
CA ILE A 317 5.28 -25.98 -0.58
C ILE A 317 4.01 -25.90 0.26
N TYR A 318 3.47 -27.06 0.61
CA TYR A 318 2.28 -27.21 1.44
C TYR A 318 2.58 -27.88 2.77
N PHE A 319 1.84 -27.48 3.79
CA PHE A 319 1.82 -28.10 5.11
C PHE A 319 0.50 -28.83 5.27
N LYS A 320 0.54 -30.13 5.54
CA LYS A 320 -0.67 -30.95 5.65
C LYS A 320 -0.63 -31.83 6.89
N TYR A 321 -1.67 -31.72 7.71
CA TYR A 321 -1.92 -32.73 8.74
C TYR A 321 -2.49 -33.99 8.08
N GLU A 322 -1.81 -35.13 8.27
CA GLU A 322 -2.21 -36.40 7.65
C GLU A 322 -2.40 -37.48 8.75
N PRO A 323 -3.64 -37.75 9.19
CA PRO A 323 -3.91 -38.69 10.28
C PRO A 323 -3.37 -40.10 10.03
N LEU A 324 -3.34 -40.52 8.77
CA LEU A 324 -2.89 -41.86 8.36
C LEU A 324 -1.36 -42.06 8.49
N LEU A 325 -0.60 -40.98 8.67
CA LEU A 325 0.85 -41.03 8.90
C LEU A 325 1.23 -41.11 10.37
N VAL A 326 0.29 -40.89 11.30
CA VAL A 326 0.59 -40.91 12.74
C VAL A 326 1.11 -42.30 13.15
N GLY A 327 2.28 -42.31 13.80
CA GLY A 327 2.99 -43.51 14.23
C GLY A 327 3.88 -44.16 13.15
N LYS A 328 3.86 -43.66 11.91
CA LYS A 328 4.80 -44.08 10.85
C LYS A 328 6.12 -43.32 10.95
N THR A 329 7.14 -43.87 10.32
CA THR A 329 8.42 -43.15 10.16
C THR A 329 8.35 -42.16 9.01
N PHE A 330 9.22 -41.15 9.03
CA PHE A 330 9.40 -40.24 7.91
C PHE A 330 9.76 -41.00 6.62
N ASN A 331 10.56 -42.05 6.72
CA ASN A 331 10.89 -42.92 5.59
C ASN A 331 9.66 -43.57 4.96
N ASP A 332 8.70 -44.04 5.77
CA ASP A 332 7.45 -44.59 5.25
C ASP A 332 6.64 -43.54 4.49
N ALA A 333 6.61 -42.30 4.99
CA ALA A 333 5.89 -41.19 4.38
C ALA A 333 6.43 -40.81 3.00
N LEU A 334 7.75 -40.90 2.78
CA LEU A 334 8.41 -40.56 1.51
C LEU A 334 7.82 -41.33 0.30
N PHE A 335 7.33 -42.56 0.51
CA PHE A 335 6.84 -43.43 -0.56
C PHE A 335 5.30 -43.45 -0.67
N LEU A 336 4.59 -42.76 0.21
CA LEU A 336 3.13 -42.79 0.26
C LEU A 336 2.47 -41.74 -0.64
N TYR A 337 3.19 -40.72 -1.09
CA TYR A 337 2.66 -39.70 -1.99
C TYR A 337 3.00 -40.03 -3.46
N ARG A 338 1.98 -40.07 -4.33
CA ARG A 338 2.16 -40.40 -5.76
C ARG A 338 2.40 -39.18 -6.65
N THR A 339 1.81 -38.06 -6.26
CA THR A 339 1.73 -36.81 -7.03
C THR A 339 2.47 -35.67 -6.34
N SER A 340 3.13 -35.95 -5.22
CA SER A 340 3.77 -34.94 -4.37
C SER A 340 5.07 -35.47 -3.81
N SER A 341 6.00 -34.57 -3.53
CA SER A 341 7.30 -34.92 -2.95
C SER A 341 7.39 -34.48 -1.49
N VAL A 342 7.56 -35.41 -0.57
CA VAL A 342 7.77 -35.10 0.85
C VAL A 342 9.17 -34.53 1.06
N ILE A 343 9.26 -33.37 1.73
CA ILE A 343 10.54 -32.69 1.99
C ILE A 343 10.83 -32.48 3.47
N GLY A 344 9.85 -32.60 4.36
CA GLY A 344 10.08 -32.36 5.78
C GLY A 344 8.86 -32.55 6.67
N LEU A 345 9.02 -32.16 7.94
CA LEU A 345 7.98 -32.18 8.96
C LEU A 345 7.93 -30.82 9.67
N MET A 346 6.72 -30.38 10.00
CA MET A 346 6.48 -29.36 11.01
C MET A 346 5.91 -30.06 12.25
N PHE A 347 6.63 -29.99 13.36
CA PHE A 347 6.21 -30.62 14.60
C PHE A 347 5.10 -29.82 15.28
N ALA A 348 4.43 -30.43 16.25
CA ALA A 348 3.34 -29.80 17.01
C ALA A 348 3.76 -28.49 17.76
N ASP A 349 5.05 -28.28 18.00
CA ASP A 349 5.61 -27.05 18.57
C ASP A 349 5.97 -25.99 17.51
N GLU A 350 5.49 -26.17 16.29
CA GLU A 350 5.75 -25.35 15.09
C GLU A 350 7.22 -25.37 14.63
N THR A 351 8.06 -26.26 15.19
CA THR A 351 9.44 -26.41 14.69
C THR A 351 9.43 -27.11 13.33
N ILE A 352 10.14 -26.50 12.36
CA ILE A 352 10.24 -27.01 11.00
C ILE A 352 11.57 -27.74 10.83
N LYS A 353 11.53 -28.97 10.31
CA LYS A 353 12.72 -29.73 9.94
C LYS A 353 12.59 -30.26 8.51
N ILE A 354 13.41 -29.71 7.62
CA ILE A 354 13.59 -30.21 6.26
C ILE A 354 14.54 -31.41 6.31
N CYS A 355 14.19 -32.48 5.60
CA CYS A 355 14.91 -33.75 5.57
C CYS A 355 15.30 -34.26 6.98
N PRO A 356 14.32 -34.56 7.86
CA PRO A 356 14.58 -35.15 9.16
C PRO A 356 15.18 -36.56 9.03
N SER A 357 15.59 -37.17 10.15
CA SER A 357 16.09 -38.54 10.12
C SER A 357 15.03 -39.48 9.54
N ARG A 358 15.45 -40.48 8.78
CA ARG A 358 14.56 -41.50 8.19
C ARG A 358 13.67 -42.18 9.23
N ASP A 359 14.22 -42.39 10.43
CA ASP A 359 13.56 -43.05 11.55
C ASP A 359 12.70 -42.10 12.41
N THR A 360 12.59 -40.83 12.04
CA THR A 360 11.78 -39.86 12.80
C THR A 360 10.32 -40.30 12.76
N ILE A 361 9.71 -40.49 13.93
CA ILE A 361 8.31 -40.89 14.05
C ILE A 361 7.43 -39.65 13.89
N ILE A 362 6.37 -39.78 13.08
CA ILE A 362 5.37 -38.74 12.90
C ILE A 362 4.34 -38.85 14.03
N HIS A 363 4.21 -37.81 14.84
CA HIS A 363 3.29 -37.76 15.96
C HIS A 363 1.95 -37.09 15.59
N GLN A 364 1.02 -37.15 16.54
CA GLN A 364 -0.25 -36.44 16.39
C GLN A 364 -0.01 -34.93 16.38
N ASN A 365 -0.71 -34.22 15.50
CA ASN A 365 -0.56 -32.78 15.20
C ASN A 365 0.71 -32.39 14.44
N ASP A 366 1.62 -33.32 14.15
CA ASP A 366 2.70 -33.04 13.20
C ASP A 366 2.12 -32.91 11.79
N GLN A 367 2.67 -31.99 11.01
CA GLN A 367 2.30 -31.78 9.62
C GLN A 367 3.43 -32.22 8.69
N ILE A 368 3.08 -32.92 7.62
CA ILE A 368 4.02 -33.22 6.55
C ILE A 368 4.24 -31.97 5.71
N ILE A 369 5.47 -31.76 5.28
CA ILE A 369 5.82 -30.70 4.33
C ILE A 369 6.04 -31.36 2.98
N VAL A 370 5.25 -30.96 1.99
CA VAL A 370 5.26 -31.55 0.64
C VAL A 370 5.40 -30.47 -0.43
N ILE A 371 6.03 -30.84 -1.54
CA ILE A 371 5.99 -30.09 -2.80
C ILE A 371 4.89 -30.71 -3.67
N ALA A 372 3.94 -29.89 -4.13
CA ALA A 372 2.83 -30.32 -4.96
C ALA A 372 2.36 -29.19 -5.89
N GLU A 373 1.73 -29.52 -7.02
CA GLU A 373 1.15 -28.55 -7.96
C GLU A 373 0.06 -27.70 -7.28
N ASP A 374 -0.75 -28.29 -6.40
CA ASP A 374 -1.84 -27.63 -5.70
C ASP A 374 -2.20 -28.37 -4.40
N ASP A 375 -3.00 -27.78 -3.52
CA ASP A 375 -3.42 -28.41 -2.26
C ASP A 375 -4.29 -29.65 -2.47
N ASP A 376 -5.18 -29.61 -3.47
CA ASP A 376 -6.04 -30.71 -3.90
C ASP A 376 -5.27 -31.87 -4.57
N ALA A 377 -4.03 -31.62 -5.03
CA ALA A 377 -3.20 -32.64 -5.67
C ALA A 377 -2.52 -33.59 -4.65
N ILE A 378 -2.57 -33.26 -3.35
CA ILE A 378 -1.85 -33.98 -2.29
C ILE A 378 -2.62 -35.25 -1.89
N ASN A 379 -2.32 -36.36 -2.57
CA ASN A 379 -3.03 -37.63 -2.40
C ASN A 379 -2.14 -38.72 -1.77
N LEU A 380 -2.56 -39.22 -0.61
CA LEU A 380 -1.91 -40.34 0.08
C LEU A 380 -2.37 -41.68 -0.51
N SER A 381 -1.41 -42.50 -0.93
CA SER A 381 -1.62 -43.87 -1.40
C SER A 381 -1.88 -44.81 -0.22
N SER A 382 -2.93 -45.62 -0.29
CA SER A 382 -3.20 -46.68 0.70
C SER A 382 -2.40 -47.97 0.48
N ASN A 383 -1.74 -48.13 -0.68
CA ASN A 383 -0.99 -49.35 -1.04
C ASN A 383 0.52 -49.09 -1.05
N ASN A 384 1.26 -49.73 -0.13
CA ASN A 384 2.68 -49.41 0.11
C ASN A 384 3.66 -50.60 0.01
N THR A 385 3.18 -51.85 -0.04
CA THR A 385 4.05 -53.02 0.20
C THR A 385 5.06 -53.31 -0.92
N SER A 386 4.80 -52.86 -2.14
CA SER A 386 5.63 -53.23 -3.30
C SER A 386 6.74 -52.23 -3.62
N VAL A 387 6.64 -50.96 -3.23
CA VAL A 387 7.58 -49.89 -3.63
C VAL A 387 8.81 -49.87 -2.72
N THR A 388 8.61 -49.98 -1.41
CA THR A 388 9.70 -49.94 -0.41
C THR A 388 10.73 -51.03 -0.66
N THR A 389 10.28 -52.26 -0.94
CA THR A 389 11.14 -53.43 -1.17
C THR A 389 12.01 -53.29 -2.42
N ILE A 390 11.50 -52.68 -3.50
CA ILE A 390 12.25 -52.46 -4.75
C ILE A 390 13.30 -51.36 -4.56
N PHE A 391 12.95 -50.31 -3.80
CA PHE A 391 13.81 -49.15 -3.59
C PHE A 391 15.00 -49.48 -2.67
N GLU A 392 14.79 -50.26 -1.60
CA GLU A 392 15.86 -50.72 -0.71
C GLU A 392 16.89 -51.61 -1.42
N ALA A 393 16.42 -52.51 -2.28
CA ALA A 393 17.30 -53.35 -3.11
C ALA A 393 18.15 -52.51 -4.07
N THR A 394 17.57 -51.43 -4.62
CA THR A 394 18.26 -50.53 -5.55
C THR A 394 19.27 -49.63 -4.85
N ILE A 395 18.92 -49.01 -3.71
CA ILE A 395 19.84 -48.16 -2.95
C ILE A 395 21.05 -48.95 -2.42
N SER A 396 20.82 -50.19 -1.98
CA SER A 396 21.92 -51.05 -1.50
C SER A 396 22.97 -51.36 -2.58
N SER A 397 22.63 -51.17 -3.86
CA SER A 397 23.54 -51.34 -5.01
C SER A 397 24.31 -50.07 -5.41
N ILE A 398 23.95 -48.90 -4.86
CA ILE A 398 24.60 -47.63 -5.18
C ILE A 398 25.83 -47.46 -4.27
N GLN A 399 27.03 -47.62 -4.85
CA GLN A 399 28.27 -47.22 -4.17
C GLN A 399 28.33 -45.69 -4.13
N THR A 400 27.94 -45.09 -3.00
CA THR A 400 28.15 -43.67 -2.75
C THR A 400 29.62 -43.43 -2.40
N ASN A 401 30.42 -43.01 -3.38
CA ASN A 401 31.67 -42.31 -3.10
C ASN A 401 31.32 -40.96 -2.47
N ASN A 402 31.13 -40.93 -1.15
CA ASN A 402 30.91 -39.73 -0.36
C ASN A 402 32.21 -38.94 -0.16
N GLU A 403 33.01 -38.75 -1.21
CA GLU A 403 34.05 -37.75 -1.17
C GLU A 403 33.37 -36.40 -1.33
N LYS A 404 33.26 -35.65 -0.22
CA LYS A 404 32.97 -34.21 -0.28
C LYS A 404 34.05 -33.59 -1.15
N GLN A 405 33.73 -33.32 -2.41
CA GLN A 405 34.59 -32.52 -3.28
C GLN A 405 34.71 -31.12 -2.67
N THR A 406 35.80 -30.89 -1.94
CA THR A 406 36.20 -29.57 -1.46
C THR A 406 36.79 -28.81 -2.64
N ASN A 407 35.92 -28.36 -3.54
CA ASN A 407 36.36 -27.55 -4.67
C ASN A 407 36.59 -26.13 -4.15
N ILE A 408 37.85 -25.70 -4.22
CA ILE A 408 38.22 -24.28 -4.07
C ILE A 408 37.63 -23.55 -5.28
N GLU A 409 36.84 -22.52 -5.03
CA GLU A 409 36.12 -21.78 -6.06
C GLU A 409 36.75 -20.41 -6.31
N LYS A 410 36.72 -19.95 -7.57
CA LYS A 410 37.06 -18.57 -7.93
C LYS A 410 35.81 -17.87 -8.42
N ASN A 411 35.31 -16.93 -7.63
CA ASN A 411 34.09 -16.19 -7.91
C ASN A 411 34.42 -14.76 -8.33
N ILE A 412 33.60 -14.20 -9.22
CA ILE A 412 33.74 -12.81 -9.66
C ILE A 412 32.42 -12.05 -9.52
N ILE A 413 32.51 -10.83 -8.96
CA ILE A 413 31.42 -9.86 -8.91
C ILE A 413 31.79 -8.68 -9.79
N LEU A 414 30.98 -8.44 -10.83
CA LEU A 414 31.13 -7.31 -11.74
C LEU A 414 30.18 -6.18 -11.34
N GLY A 415 30.74 -5.06 -10.91
CA GLY A 415 30.00 -3.90 -10.43
C GLY A 415 29.63 -4.00 -8.95
N TRP A 416 29.02 -2.93 -8.42
CA TRP A 416 28.65 -2.88 -7.01
C TRP A 416 27.32 -2.16 -6.78
N ASN A 417 26.49 -2.72 -5.90
CA ASN A 417 25.27 -2.09 -5.41
C ASN A 417 25.15 -2.32 -3.88
N SER A 418 24.03 -1.91 -3.29
CA SER A 418 23.80 -2.06 -1.84
C SER A 418 23.79 -3.52 -1.35
N LYS A 419 23.57 -4.50 -2.22
CA LYS A 419 23.53 -5.93 -1.90
C LYS A 419 24.89 -6.61 -2.04
N GLY A 420 25.91 -5.94 -2.59
CA GLY A 420 27.22 -6.55 -2.87
C GLY A 420 27.85 -7.21 -1.65
N SER A 421 27.83 -6.52 -0.49
CA SER A 421 28.33 -7.08 0.77
C SER A 421 27.55 -8.32 1.22
N LEU A 422 26.23 -8.33 1.05
CA LEU A 422 25.41 -9.49 1.40
C LEU A 422 25.72 -10.68 0.50
N ILE A 423 25.86 -10.47 -0.82
CA ILE A 423 26.20 -11.54 -1.78
C ILE A 423 27.56 -12.15 -1.44
N ALA A 424 28.58 -11.32 -1.19
CA ALA A 424 29.91 -11.77 -0.82
C ALA A 424 29.90 -12.62 0.46
N LYS A 425 29.20 -12.17 1.51
CA LYS A 425 29.03 -12.94 2.75
C LYS A 425 28.29 -14.26 2.52
N GLN A 426 27.25 -14.27 1.68
CA GLN A 426 26.53 -15.50 1.37
C GLN A 426 27.41 -16.48 0.61
N LEU A 427 28.20 -16.04 -0.37
CA LEU A 427 29.17 -16.90 -1.05
C LEU A 427 30.15 -17.51 -0.05
N ASP A 428 30.65 -16.72 0.91
CA ASP A 428 31.62 -17.19 1.92
C ASP A 428 31.09 -18.35 2.76
N ASN A 429 29.79 -18.31 3.12
CA ASN A 429 29.13 -19.40 3.85
C ASN A 429 29.10 -20.74 3.10
N TYR A 430 29.21 -20.71 1.77
CA TYR A 430 28.98 -21.85 0.90
C TYR A 430 30.25 -22.49 0.34
N VAL A 431 31.31 -21.70 0.15
CA VAL A 431 32.56 -22.19 -0.45
C VAL A 431 33.48 -22.86 0.57
N SER A 432 34.48 -23.59 0.05
CA SER A 432 35.57 -24.16 0.84
C SER A 432 36.62 -23.11 1.20
N GLU A 433 37.35 -23.32 2.30
CA GLU A 433 38.47 -22.47 2.71
C GLU A 433 39.53 -22.36 1.61
N GLY A 434 40.04 -21.15 1.38
CA GLY A 434 41.04 -20.86 0.35
C GLY A 434 40.47 -20.44 -1.00
N SER A 435 39.15 -20.34 -1.13
CA SER A 435 38.47 -19.80 -2.32
C SER A 435 38.80 -18.33 -2.55
N GLU A 436 38.60 -17.84 -3.76
CA GLU A 436 38.93 -16.46 -4.16
C GLU A 436 37.66 -15.70 -4.58
N LEU A 437 37.54 -14.45 -4.16
CA LEU A 437 36.48 -13.53 -4.58
C LEU A 437 37.10 -12.29 -5.23
N HIS A 438 36.88 -12.14 -6.53
CA HIS A 438 37.30 -10.98 -7.29
C HIS A 438 36.14 -10.00 -7.44
N ILE A 439 36.36 -8.73 -7.12
CA ILE A 439 35.34 -7.68 -7.26
C ILE A 439 35.88 -6.59 -8.18
N LEU A 440 35.22 -6.35 -9.31
CA LEU A 440 35.53 -5.25 -10.21
C LEU A 440 34.55 -4.09 -9.98
N THR A 441 35.06 -2.93 -9.56
CA THR A 441 34.22 -1.72 -9.42
C THR A 441 35.01 -0.43 -9.61
N ASN A 442 34.38 0.56 -10.25
CA ASN A 442 34.89 1.93 -10.35
C ASN A 442 34.35 2.85 -9.23
N MET A 443 33.45 2.37 -8.37
CA MET A 443 32.81 3.20 -7.34
C MET A 443 33.68 3.35 -6.09
N ASP A 444 34.12 4.55 -5.78
CA ASP A 444 35.01 4.78 -4.61
C ASP A 444 34.34 4.45 -3.27
N LYS A 445 33.02 4.73 -3.14
CA LYS A 445 32.24 4.32 -1.97
C LYS A 445 32.24 2.80 -1.79
N ALA A 446 32.15 2.04 -2.89
CA ALA A 446 32.20 0.58 -2.84
C ALA A 446 33.57 0.09 -2.41
N LYS A 447 34.65 0.63 -2.99
CA LYS A 447 36.03 0.29 -2.60
C LYS A 447 36.23 0.46 -1.11
N LYS A 448 35.79 1.58 -0.54
CA LYS A 448 35.89 1.87 0.90
C LYS A 448 35.15 0.81 1.75
N ILE A 449 33.90 0.50 1.41
CA ILE A 449 33.10 -0.53 2.10
C ILE A 449 33.79 -1.88 2.04
N ILE A 450 34.29 -2.25 0.86
CA ILE A 450 34.96 -3.54 0.64
C ILE A 450 36.23 -3.63 1.51
N THR A 451 37.09 -2.62 1.47
CA THR A 451 38.39 -2.65 2.17
C THR A 451 38.28 -2.48 3.68
N GLU A 452 37.32 -1.68 4.17
CA GLU A 452 37.19 -1.38 5.60
C GLU A 452 36.29 -2.37 6.35
N GLN A 453 35.24 -2.87 5.70
CA GLN A 453 34.23 -3.73 6.34
C GLN A 453 34.32 -5.16 5.85
N LEU A 454 34.13 -5.38 4.54
CA LEU A 454 33.92 -6.73 4.01
C LEU A 454 35.13 -7.64 4.21
N VAL A 455 36.35 -7.13 4.03
CA VAL A 455 37.59 -7.91 4.23
C VAL A 455 37.68 -8.54 5.62
N ASN A 456 37.14 -7.87 6.65
CA ASN A 456 37.18 -8.36 8.03
C ASN A 456 36.04 -9.33 8.37
N GLU A 457 35.06 -9.48 7.47
CA GLU A 457 33.84 -10.28 7.70
C GLU A 457 33.82 -11.61 6.93
N LEU A 458 34.76 -11.83 6.01
CA LEU A 458 34.88 -13.07 5.24
C LEU A 458 35.88 -14.02 5.92
N GLU A 459 35.51 -15.28 6.07
CA GLU A 459 36.31 -16.29 6.76
C GLU A 459 36.97 -17.28 5.80
N ARG A 460 36.29 -17.66 4.71
CA ARG A 460 36.71 -18.76 3.82
C ARG A 460 37.31 -18.29 2.50
N GLN A 461 37.00 -17.07 2.08
CA GLN A 461 37.41 -16.49 0.81
C GLN A 461 38.49 -15.41 0.95
N LYS A 462 39.45 -15.41 0.02
CA LYS A 462 40.40 -14.31 -0.19
C LYS A 462 39.81 -13.28 -1.13
N LEU A 463 39.78 -12.03 -0.70
CA LEU A 463 39.18 -10.94 -1.47
C LEU A 463 40.22 -10.19 -2.30
N TYR A 464 39.93 -10.02 -3.60
CA TYR A 464 40.73 -9.28 -4.56
C TYR A 464 39.90 -8.16 -5.18
N LEU A 465 40.29 -6.92 -4.93
CA LEU A 465 39.60 -5.73 -5.45
C LEU A 465 40.30 -5.21 -6.70
N HIS A 466 39.55 -5.09 -7.78
CA HIS A 466 39.99 -4.54 -9.06
C HIS A 466 39.26 -3.22 -9.34
N SER A 467 40.01 -2.18 -9.70
CA SER A 467 39.44 -0.89 -10.10
C SER A 467 39.33 -0.82 -11.62
N GLY A 468 38.11 -0.69 -12.14
CA GLY A 468 37.86 -0.59 -13.57
C GLY A 468 36.36 -0.47 -13.89
N ASP A 469 36.05 -0.15 -15.14
CA ASP A 469 34.68 -0.01 -15.61
C ASP A 469 34.17 -1.33 -16.22
N ILE A 470 33.01 -1.81 -15.74
CA ILE A 470 32.38 -3.04 -16.24
C ILE A 470 31.92 -2.95 -17.70
N THR A 471 31.80 -1.73 -18.24
CA THR A 471 31.45 -1.48 -19.64
C THR A 471 32.68 -1.41 -20.54
N ASN A 472 33.88 -1.34 -19.96
CA ASN A 472 35.13 -1.24 -20.70
C ASN A 472 35.75 -2.62 -20.91
N ARG A 473 35.82 -3.04 -22.18
CA ARG A 473 36.41 -4.31 -22.59
C ARG A 473 37.86 -4.50 -22.08
N LEU A 474 38.69 -3.46 -22.13
CA LEU A 474 40.09 -3.56 -21.71
C LEU A 474 40.23 -3.83 -20.21
N ASP A 475 39.30 -3.31 -19.40
CA ASP A 475 39.32 -3.55 -17.96
C ASP A 475 38.81 -4.96 -17.63
N LEU A 476 37.88 -5.50 -18.42
CA LEU A 476 37.46 -6.90 -18.32
C LEU A 476 38.57 -7.87 -18.73
N GLU A 477 39.30 -7.58 -19.80
CA GLU A 477 40.41 -8.44 -20.26
C GLU A 477 41.59 -8.48 -19.25
N LYS A 478 41.80 -7.42 -18.46
CA LYS A 478 42.83 -7.39 -17.40
C LYS A 478 42.55 -8.34 -16.24
N LEU A 479 41.30 -8.75 -16.04
CA LEU A 479 40.93 -9.65 -14.94
C LEU A 479 41.57 -11.03 -15.10
N ASN A 480 41.77 -11.48 -16.34
CA ASN A 480 42.49 -12.72 -16.68
C ASN A 480 41.97 -13.94 -15.89
N LEU A 481 40.65 -14.03 -15.72
CA LEU A 481 39.90 -15.01 -14.94
C LEU A 481 39.10 -15.96 -15.82
#